data_AF-A0A182Q7E5-F1
#
_entry.id   AF-A0A182Q7E5-F1
#
_cell.length_a   1.000
_cell.length_b   1.000
_cell.length_c   1.000
_cell.angle_alpha   90.00
_cell.angle_beta   90.00
_cell.angle_gamma   90.00
#
_symmetry.space_group_name_H-M   'P 1'
#
loop_
_entity.id
_entity.type
_entity.pdbx_description
1 polymer ?
#
loop_
_entity_poly.entity_id
_entity_poly.type
_entity_poly.pdbx_seq_one_letter_code
_entity_poly.pdbx_strand_id
1 'polypeptide(L)'
;MKEEREAKDFYGEHYAMDYIQYSIDKLGLSLENLPALRKLTEDQSYRIRVIVEEKQRQNDQYKSIEDHDVLLLGLIDILLAIVYDRLTNGNELNEANSHINIHRLAATLACFVEFDDVIQMLRSFYRRSCIYPYYRHKEIAKMCVQHLTAQLATEERRIWIQEQLLHAYNAFKTTDCAVLNHYFIKDFIRYAELGLDTEALQQCALNEVHQDSLGFGEDVLVQKMLRDIMAQEESDSTDSDDYESTDESDSDSESIASVDQLSNPNENVLEKLMNLNLSG
;
A
#
# COMPACT_ATOMS: atom_id res chain seq x y z
N MET A 1 -11.21 14.79 14.93
CA MET A 1 -10.68 13.65 15.70
C MET A 1 -9.83 12.68 14.86
N LYS A 2 -10.35 12.03 13.80
CA LYS A 2 -9.56 11.11 12.95
C LYS A 2 -8.34 11.80 12.33
N GLU A 3 -8.56 12.89 11.60
CA GLU A 3 -7.51 13.57 10.85
C GLU A 3 -6.45 14.22 11.74
N GLU A 4 -6.86 14.75 12.89
CA GLU A 4 -5.94 15.29 13.90
C GLU A 4 -5.04 14.21 14.49
N ARG A 5 -5.55 12.98 14.65
CA ARG A 5 -4.75 11.84 15.08
C ARG A 5 -3.79 11.41 13.98
N GLU A 6 -4.26 11.32 12.74
CA GLU A 6 -3.42 11.01 11.57
C GLU A 6 -2.26 12.02 11.44
N ALA A 7 -2.52 13.31 11.63
CA ALA A 7 -1.48 14.35 11.62
C ALA A 7 -0.44 14.19 12.74
N LYS A 8 -0.84 13.70 13.92
CA LYS A 8 0.08 13.41 15.02
C LYS A 8 0.87 12.12 14.81
N ASP A 9 0.27 11.14 14.17
CA ASP A 9 0.88 9.84 13.91
C ASP A 9 1.84 9.90 12.69
N PHE A 10 1.71 10.91 11.80
CA PHE A 10 2.56 11.06 10.62
C PHE A 10 4.02 11.33 11.01
N TYR A 11 4.91 10.45 10.54
CA TYR A 11 6.35 10.57 10.78
C TYR A 11 7.07 10.92 9.49
N GLY A 12 7.35 12.21 9.34
CA GLY A 12 7.88 12.81 8.11
C GLY A 12 9.23 12.28 7.65
N GLU A 13 10.16 12.03 8.57
CA GLU A 13 11.48 11.50 8.21
C GLU A 13 11.39 10.10 7.60
N HIS A 14 10.57 9.22 8.18
CA HIS A 14 10.37 7.88 7.63
C HIS A 14 9.68 7.91 6.27
N TYR A 15 8.65 8.77 6.11
CA TYR A 15 8.02 8.96 4.80
C TYR A 15 9.02 9.46 3.74
N ALA A 16 9.86 10.44 4.10
CA ALA A 16 10.86 10.98 3.18
C ALA A 16 11.94 9.94 2.81
N MET A 17 12.38 9.13 3.78
CA MET A 17 13.30 8.02 3.52
C MET A 17 12.69 6.99 2.57
N ASP A 18 11.44 6.60 2.81
CA ASP A 18 10.74 5.66 1.93
C ASP A 18 10.53 6.23 0.53
N TYR A 19 10.30 7.53 0.39
CA TYR A 19 10.21 8.21 -0.91
C TYR A 19 11.51 8.10 -1.71
N ILE A 20 12.63 8.35 -1.05
CA ILE A 20 13.96 8.24 -1.65
C ILE A 20 14.24 6.79 -2.03
N GLN A 21 14.04 5.85 -1.10
CA GLN A 21 14.29 4.43 -1.35
C GLN A 21 13.39 3.87 -2.45
N TYR A 22 12.11 4.28 -2.50
CA TYR A 22 11.19 3.91 -3.56
C TYR A 22 11.65 4.40 -4.94
N SER A 23 12.32 5.55 -5.00
CA SER A 23 12.89 6.08 -6.23
C SER A 23 14.11 5.29 -6.71
N ILE A 24 14.87 4.68 -5.78
CA ILE A 24 16.05 3.88 -6.07
C ILE A 24 15.67 2.50 -6.61
N ASP A 25 14.89 1.73 -5.83
CA ASP A 25 14.63 0.30 -6.06
C ASP A 25 13.18 -0.12 -5.78
N LYS A 26 12.25 0.83 -5.67
CA LYS A 26 10.84 0.55 -5.33
C LYS A 26 10.68 -0.13 -3.97
N LEU A 27 11.56 0.16 -3.00
CA LEU A 27 11.59 -0.45 -1.66
C LEU A 27 11.87 -1.97 -1.70
N GLY A 28 12.44 -2.46 -2.80
CA GLY A 28 12.60 -3.89 -3.06
C GLY A 28 11.29 -4.64 -3.27
N LEU A 29 10.18 -3.93 -3.47
CA LEU A 29 8.85 -4.54 -3.65
C LEU A 29 8.62 -4.94 -5.10
N SER A 30 8.13 -6.17 -5.29
CA SER A 30 7.53 -6.59 -6.56
C SER A 30 6.04 -6.24 -6.56
N LEU A 31 5.72 -5.03 -7.03
CA LEU A 31 4.34 -4.54 -7.10
C LEU A 31 3.58 -5.05 -8.34
N GLU A 32 4.15 -6.01 -9.07
CA GLU A 32 3.57 -6.51 -10.30
C GLU A 32 2.46 -7.54 -10.03
N ASN A 33 1.24 -7.18 -10.45
CA ASN A 33 0.05 -8.00 -10.65
C ASN A 33 -0.25 -9.06 -9.58
N LEU A 34 -1.15 -8.71 -8.66
CA LEU A 34 -1.86 -9.72 -7.88
C LEU A 34 -2.54 -10.73 -8.82
N PRO A 35 -2.40 -12.05 -8.56
CA PRO A 35 -2.94 -13.06 -9.45
C PRO A 35 -4.46 -12.93 -9.55
N ALA A 36 -4.97 -12.97 -10.79
CA ALA A 36 -6.41 -12.97 -11.03
C ALA A 36 -7.01 -14.31 -10.56
N LEU A 37 -7.74 -14.27 -9.44
CA LEU A 37 -8.48 -15.43 -8.97
C LEU A 37 -9.74 -15.63 -9.82
N ARG A 38 -9.89 -16.84 -10.36
CA ARG A 38 -11.06 -17.21 -11.18
C ARG A 38 -12.08 -18.09 -10.46
N LYS A 39 -11.71 -18.63 -9.29
CA LYS A 39 -12.58 -19.52 -8.52
C LYS A 39 -12.11 -19.61 -7.07
N LEU A 40 -13.06 -19.66 -6.15
CA LEU A 40 -12.80 -19.99 -4.76
C LEU A 40 -12.38 -21.46 -4.60
N THR A 41 -11.52 -21.72 -3.62
CA THR A 41 -11.25 -23.09 -3.16
C THR A 41 -12.48 -23.69 -2.47
N GLU A 42 -12.49 -25.01 -2.29
CA GLU A 42 -13.57 -25.69 -1.56
C GLU A 42 -13.66 -25.22 -0.10
N ASP A 43 -12.53 -25.02 0.57
CA ASP A 43 -12.48 -24.50 1.94
C ASP A 43 -13.01 -23.06 2.03
N GLN A 44 -12.62 -22.19 1.09
CA GLN A 44 -13.13 -20.82 1.02
C GLN A 44 -14.65 -20.80 0.80
N SER A 45 -15.14 -21.61 -0.14
CA SER A 45 -16.57 -21.74 -0.42
C SER A 45 -17.35 -22.26 0.79
N TYR A 46 -16.81 -23.29 1.47
CA TYR A 46 -17.37 -23.82 2.70
C TYR A 46 -17.44 -22.74 3.79
N ARG A 47 -16.36 -21.98 3.99
CA ARG A 47 -16.29 -20.93 4.99
C ARG A 47 -17.32 -19.84 4.77
N ILE A 48 -17.47 -19.36 3.53
CA ILE A 48 -18.49 -18.36 3.18
C ILE A 48 -19.88 -18.89 3.48
N ARG A 49 -20.17 -20.13 3.08
CA ARG A 49 -21.48 -20.75 3.35
C ARG A 49 -21.77 -20.79 4.85
N VAL A 50 -20.81 -21.23 5.68
CA VAL A 50 -20.97 -21.25 7.14
C VAL A 50 -21.24 -19.84 7.68
N ILE A 51 -20.49 -18.82 7.24
CA ILE A 51 -20.71 -17.43 7.66
C ILE A 51 -22.12 -16.97 7.28
N VAL A 52 -22.60 -17.28 6.08
CA VAL A 52 -23.94 -16.90 5.65
C VAL A 52 -25.02 -17.60 6.49
N GLU A 53 -24.86 -18.90 6.72
CA GLU A 53 -25.80 -19.71 7.50
C GLU A 53 -25.91 -19.28 8.98
N GLU A 54 -24.83 -18.77 9.59
CA GLU A 54 -24.83 -18.24 10.97
C GLU A 54 -25.95 -17.20 11.21
N LYS A 55 -26.29 -16.39 10.20
CA LYS A 55 -27.33 -15.34 10.28
C LYS A 55 -28.44 -15.55 9.24
N GLN A 56 -28.76 -16.79 8.87
CA GLN A 56 -29.75 -17.09 7.82
C GLN A 56 -31.11 -16.39 7.98
N ARG A 57 -31.56 -16.13 9.22
CA ARG A 57 -32.83 -15.43 9.52
C ARG A 57 -32.81 -13.94 9.12
N GLN A 58 -31.64 -13.39 8.84
CA GLN A 58 -31.43 -12.00 8.42
C GLN A 58 -31.14 -11.90 6.92
N ASN A 59 -31.16 -13.00 6.16
CA ASN A 59 -30.83 -12.98 4.73
C ASN A 59 -31.67 -11.98 3.94
N ASP A 60 -32.96 -11.86 4.26
CA ASP A 60 -33.86 -10.93 3.60
C ASP A 60 -33.46 -9.47 3.86
N GLN A 61 -32.85 -9.16 5.02
CA GLN A 61 -32.35 -7.82 5.33
C GLN A 61 -31.21 -7.41 4.40
N TYR A 62 -30.31 -8.34 4.05
CA TYR A 62 -29.23 -8.07 3.09
C TYR A 62 -29.75 -7.88 1.66
N LYS A 63 -30.82 -8.60 1.29
CA LYS A 63 -31.43 -8.51 -0.05
C LYS A 63 -32.31 -7.28 -0.24
N SER A 64 -32.77 -6.68 0.86
CA SER A 64 -33.68 -5.54 0.86
C SER A 64 -32.99 -4.22 1.21
N ILE A 65 -31.65 -4.16 1.12
CA ILE A 65 -30.91 -2.91 1.31
C ILE A 65 -31.29 -1.99 0.14
N GLU A 66 -31.77 -0.78 0.46
CA GLU A 66 -32.12 0.24 -0.55
C GLU A 66 -30.97 1.23 -0.79
N ASP A 67 -30.26 1.60 0.28
CA ASP A 67 -29.11 2.48 0.23
C ASP A 67 -27.81 1.66 0.33
N HIS A 68 -27.13 1.53 -0.81
CA HIS A 68 -25.89 0.79 -0.93
C HIS A 68 -24.66 1.68 -0.79
N ASP A 69 -24.78 3.00 -0.91
CA ASP A 69 -23.63 3.89 -1.12
C ASP A 69 -22.66 3.85 0.06
N VAL A 70 -23.17 4.04 1.28
CA VAL A 70 -22.35 4.01 2.50
C VAL A 70 -21.67 2.64 2.70
N LEU A 71 -22.38 1.55 2.41
CA LEU A 71 -21.85 0.19 2.54
C LEU A 71 -20.78 -0.10 1.50
N LEU A 72 -20.98 0.35 0.26
CA LEU A 72 -20.01 0.18 -0.81
C LEU A 72 -18.74 0.97 -0.52
N LEU A 73 -18.83 2.20 -0.01
CA LEU A 73 -17.66 2.99 0.39
C LEU A 73 -16.86 2.31 1.51
N GLY A 74 -17.55 1.77 2.53
CA GLY A 74 -16.91 1.01 3.59
C GLY A 74 -16.27 -0.30 3.10
N LEU A 75 -16.93 -1.00 2.19
CA LEU A 75 -16.38 -2.19 1.53
C LEU A 75 -15.12 -1.85 0.73
N ILE A 76 -15.15 -0.79 -0.07
CA ILE A 76 -14.02 -0.34 -0.90
C ILE A 76 -12.83 0.06 -0.03
N ASP A 77 -13.04 0.81 1.06
CA ASP A 77 -11.97 1.18 2.02
C ASP A 77 -11.27 -0.06 2.60
N ILE A 78 -12.04 -1.09 2.98
CA ILE A 78 -11.51 -2.37 3.46
C ILE A 78 -10.74 -3.11 2.35
N LEU A 79 -11.29 -3.16 1.12
CA LEU A 79 -10.64 -3.81 0.00
C LEU A 79 -9.31 -3.15 -0.38
N LEU A 80 -9.24 -1.81 -0.35
CA LEU A 80 -7.99 -1.07 -0.59
C LEU A 80 -6.92 -1.43 0.45
N ALA A 81 -7.30 -1.53 1.73
CA ALA A 81 -6.40 -1.96 2.80
C ALA A 81 -5.89 -3.40 2.62
N ILE A 82 -6.75 -4.31 2.14
CA ILE A 82 -6.36 -5.70 1.84
C ILE A 82 -5.42 -5.76 0.63
N VAL A 83 -5.72 -5.01 -0.43
CA VAL A 83 -4.86 -4.94 -1.63
C VAL A 83 -3.48 -4.40 -1.25
N TYR A 84 -3.42 -3.37 -0.39
CA TYR A 84 -2.15 -2.86 0.14
C TYR A 84 -1.35 -3.95 0.85
N ASP A 85 -2.01 -4.67 1.76
CA ASP A 85 -1.39 -5.76 2.52
C ASP A 85 -0.79 -6.81 1.59
N ARG A 86 -1.55 -7.21 0.56
CA ARG A 86 -1.10 -8.23 -0.39
C ARG A 86 0.02 -7.75 -1.28
N LEU A 87 -0.03 -6.52 -1.79
CA LEU A 87 1.04 -5.98 -2.61
C LEU A 87 2.37 -5.88 -1.84
N THR A 88 2.29 -5.54 -0.55
CA THR A 88 3.49 -5.36 0.29
C THR A 88 4.00 -6.66 0.92
N ASN A 89 3.17 -7.71 1.01
CA ASN A 89 3.54 -9.03 1.52
C ASN A 89 3.61 -10.11 0.43
N GLY A 90 3.81 -9.75 -0.84
CA GLY A 90 4.01 -10.73 -1.92
C GLY A 90 2.79 -11.65 -2.18
N ASN A 91 1.59 -11.15 -1.92
CA ASN A 91 0.30 -11.85 -1.99
C ASN A 91 0.19 -13.05 -1.02
N GLU A 92 0.98 -13.05 0.05
CA GLU A 92 0.88 -14.02 1.14
C GLU A 92 0.29 -13.37 2.41
N LEU A 93 -0.29 -14.20 3.27
CA LEU A 93 -0.73 -13.75 4.59
C LEU A 93 0.47 -13.68 5.52
N ASN A 94 0.80 -12.49 6.01
CA ASN A 94 1.84 -12.28 6.99
C ASN A 94 1.20 -12.19 8.39
N GLU A 95 1.35 -13.27 9.17
CA GLU A 95 0.73 -13.39 10.50
C GLU A 95 1.12 -12.26 11.46
N ALA A 96 2.32 -11.68 11.30
CA ALA A 96 2.84 -10.63 12.17
C ALA A 96 2.27 -9.24 11.84
N ASN A 97 1.93 -8.94 10.58
CA ASN A 97 1.57 -7.58 10.18
C ASN A 97 0.26 -7.43 9.39
N SER A 98 -0.29 -8.48 8.78
CA SER A 98 -1.46 -8.33 7.89
C SER A 98 -2.68 -7.79 8.61
N HIS A 99 -2.89 -8.23 9.85
CA HIS A 99 -3.96 -7.70 10.69
C HIS A 99 -3.78 -6.21 11.00
N ILE A 100 -2.54 -5.75 11.22
CA ILE A 100 -2.22 -4.35 11.50
C ILE A 100 -2.43 -3.51 10.24
N ASN A 101 -1.93 -3.96 9.09
CA ASN A 101 -2.11 -3.27 7.81
C ASN A 101 -3.60 -3.09 7.50
N ILE A 102 -4.37 -4.18 7.46
CA ILE A 102 -5.78 -4.13 7.08
C ILE A 102 -6.58 -3.25 8.06
N HIS A 103 -6.40 -3.45 9.36
CA HIS A 103 -7.09 -2.66 10.38
C HIS A 103 -6.69 -1.18 10.33
N ARG A 104 -5.40 -0.86 10.32
CA ARG A 104 -4.94 0.54 10.42
C ARG A 104 -5.15 1.31 9.12
N LEU A 105 -5.15 0.67 7.96
CA LEU A 105 -5.39 1.36 6.70
C LEU A 105 -6.86 1.65 6.46
N ALA A 106 -7.76 0.70 6.73
CA ALA A 106 -9.20 0.91 6.58
C ALA A 106 -9.74 1.78 7.74
N ALA A 107 -10.14 3.02 7.44
CA ALA A 107 -10.73 3.90 8.46
C ALA A 107 -12.10 3.41 8.93
N THR A 108 -12.81 2.67 8.08
CA THR A 108 -14.05 1.93 8.41
C THR A 108 -13.82 1.00 9.61
N LEU A 109 -12.65 0.34 9.67
CA LEU A 109 -12.32 -0.59 10.75
C LEU A 109 -11.67 0.10 11.95
N ALA A 110 -10.67 0.96 11.73
CA ALA A 110 -9.89 1.55 12.81
C ALA A 110 -10.56 2.71 13.54
N CYS A 111 -11.50 3.37 12.88
CA CYS A 111 -12.14 4.59 13.39
C CYS A 111 -13.66 4.59 13.21
N PHE A 112 -14.24 3.47 12.72
CA PHE A 112 -15.69 3.33 12.50
C PHE A 112 -16.28 4.46 11.65
N VAL A 113 -15.54 4.84 10.60
CA VAL A 113 -15.93 5.92 9.71
C VAL A 113 -16.94 5.42 8.70
N GLU A 114 -18.04 6.14 8.58
CA GLU A 114 -18.93 6.11 7.42
C GLU A 114 -18.51 7.27 6.51
N PHE A 115 -18.34 6.99 5.23
CA PHE A 115 -17.92 7.99 4.24
C PHE A 115 -19.13 8.52 3.49
N ASP A 116 -19.13 9.82 3.22
CA ASP A 116 -20.18 10.48 2.46
C ASP A 116 -19.92 10.38 0.95
N ASP A 117 -18.64 10.26 0.55
CA ASP A 117 -18.24 10.23 -0.84
C ASP A 117 -16.90 9.49 -1.08
N VAL A 118 -16.67 9.13 -2.35
CA VAL A 118 -15.49 8.40 -2.81
C VAL A 118 -14.19 9.18 -2.59
N ILE A 119 -14.20 10.51 -2.78
CA ILE A 119 -12.99 11.35 -2.65
C ILE A 119 -12.55 11.38 -1.19
N GLN A 120 -13.48 11.56 -0.25
CA GLN A 120 -13.20 11.52 1.19
C GLN A 120 -12.62 10.16 1.60
N MET A 121 -13.20 9.07 1.10
CA MET A 121 -12.71 7.71 1.34
C MET A 121 -11.29 7.51 0.79
N LEU A 122 -11.04 7.90 -0.47
CA LEU A 122 -9.71 7.78 -1.09
C LEU A 122 -8.67 8.63 -0.36
N ARG A 123 -8.97 9.90 -0.03
CA ARG A 123 -8.06 10.75 0.76
C ARG A 123 -7.69 10.11 2.09
N SER A 124 -8.66 9.51 2.76
CA SER A 124 -8.45 8.76 4.00
C SER A 124 -7.48 7.59 3.77
N PHE A 125 -7.72 6.76 2.75
CA PHE A 125 -6.85 5.64 2.42
C PHE A 125 -5.42 6.09 2.08
N TYR A 126 -5.25 7.07 1.19
CA TYR A 126 -3.94 7.61 0.81
C TYR A 126 -3.16 8.12 2.03
N ARG A 127 -3.77 8.96 2.87
CA ARG A 127 -3.11 9.48 4.08
C ARG A 127 -2.66 8.34 4.98
N ARG A 128 -3.55 7.39 5.28
CA ARG A 128 -3.28 6.28 6.21
C ARG A 128 -2.21 5.32 5.69
N SER A 129 -2.17 5.10 4.37
CA SER A 129 -1.13 4.32 3.69
C SER A 129 0.27 4.93 3.78
N CYS A 130 0.36 6.24 4.03
CA CYS A 130 1.63 6.96 4.20
C CYS A 130 1.99 7.22 5.68
N ILE A 131 1.16 6.74 6.63
CA ILE A 131 1.36 6.96 8.07
C ILE A 131 1.67 5.65 8.79
N TYR A 132 0.84 4.63 8.57
CA TYR A 132 0.79 3.45 9.44
C TYR A 132 1.63 2.24 9.02
N PRO A 133 1.67 1.84 7.75
CA PRO A 133 2.36 0.61 7.36
C PRO A 133 3.87 0.80 7.42
N TYR A 134 4.58 -0.32 7.24
CA TYR A 134 6.04 -0.35 7.18
C TYR A 134 6.56 0.46 5.98
N TYR A 135 6.15 0.09 4.78
CA TYR A 135 6.41 0.86 3.56
C TYR A 135 5.44 2.02 3.45
N ARG A 136 5.87 3.23 3.08
CA ARG A 136 5.04 4.44 3.04
C ARG A 136 5.30 5.24 1.78
N HIS A 137 4.49 5.01 0.76
CA HIS A 137 4.63 5.73 -0.50
C HIS A 137 3.30 5.87 -1.23
N LYS A 138 2.99 7.07 -1.75
CA LYS A 138 1.72 7.36 -2.46
C LYS A 138 1.53 6.49 -3.70
N GLU A 139 2.62 6.09 -4.36
CA GLU A 139 2.54 5.22 -5.54
C GLU A 139 2.05 3.81 -5.18
N ILE A 140 2.37 3.29 -3.98
CA ILE A 140 1.82 1.98 -3.54
C ILE A 140 0.31 2.08 -3.40
N ALA A 141 -0.20 3.14 -2.75
CA ALA A 141 -1.63 3.37 -2.61
C ALA A 141 -2.34 3.55 -3.96
N LYS A 142 -1.71 4.24 -4.91
CA LYS A 142 -2.21 4.36 -6.28
C LYS A 142 -2.26 3.03 -7.00
N MET A 143 -1.24 2.19 -6.86
CA MET A 143 -1.26 0.82 -7.39
C MET A 143 -2.43 0.03 -6.78
N CYS A 144 -2.71 0.19 -5.49
CA CYS A 144 -3.86 -0.46 -4.85
C CYS A 144 -5.18 -0.04 -5.49
N VAL A 145 -5.37 1.26 -5.71
CA VAL A 145 -6.55 1.81 -6.37
C VAL A 145 -6.68 1.28 -7.80
N GLN A 146 -5.59 1.27 -8.58
CA GLN A 146 -5.60 0.74 -9.94
C GLN A 146 -5.94 -0.75 -9.99
N HIS A 147 -5.35 -1.55 -9.09
CA HIS A 147 -5.65 -2.97 -8.99
C HIS A 147 -7.11 -3.22 -8.60
N LEU A 148 -7.62 -2.50 -7.60
CA LEU A 148 -9.00 -2.61 -7.19
C LEU A 148 -9.94 -2.25 -8.35
N THR A 149 -9.74 -1.11 -9.00
CA THR A 149 -10.54 -0.69 -10.17
C THR A 149 -10.54 -1.75 -11.27
N ALA A 150 -9.38 -2.33 -11.58
CA ALA A 150 -9.27 -3.39 -12.58
C ALA A 150 -10.08 -4.63 -12.19
N GLN A 151 -9.97 -5.09 -10.93
CA GLN A 151 -10.71 -6.27 -10.45
C GLN A 151 -12.22 -6.03 -10.38
N LEU A 152 -12.62 -4.83 -9.93
CA LEU A 152 -14.00 -4.40 -9.90
C LEU A 152 -14.62 -4.26 -11.29
N ALA A 153 -13.83 -4.21 -12.37
CA ALA A 153 -14.32 -4.24 -13.74
C ALA A 153 -14.54 -5.66 -14.30
N THR A 154 -13.95 -6.71 -13.71
CA THR A 154 -14.05 -8.10 -14.21
C THR A 154 -15.37 -8.80 -13.85
N GLU A 155 -15.82 -9.76 -14.68
CA GLU A 155 -17.03 -10.57 -14.37
C GLU A 155 -16.92 -11.34 -13.05
N GLU A 156 -15.71 -11.73 -12.65
CA GLU A 156 -15.40 -12.48 -11.43
C GLU A 156 -15.31 -11.59 -10.17
N ARG A 157 -15.68 -10.30 -10.25
CA ARG A 157 -15.54 -9.31 -9.17
C ARG A 157 -16.08 -9.80 -7.82
N ARG A 158 -17.22 -10.49 -7.81
CA ARG A 158 -17.82 -11.01 -6.57
C ARG A 158 -16.95 -12.08 -5.92
N ILE A 159 -16.43 -13.03 -6.71
CA ILE A 159 -15.51 -14.07 -6.22
C ILE A 159 -14.23 -13.44 -5.69
N TRP A 160 -13.71 -12.43 -6.40
CA TRP A 160 -12.54 -11.69 -5.97
C TRP A 160 -12.78 -10.98 -4.62
N ILE A 161 -13.87 -10.22 -4.49
CA ILE A 161 -14.26 -9.54 -3.23
C ILE A 161 -14.36 -10.55 -2.08
N GLN A 162 -15.01 -11.69 -2.32
CA GLN A 162 -15.15 -12.73 -1.32
C GLN A 162 -13.82 -13.30 -0.85
N GLU A 163 -12.87 -13.51 -1.77
CA GLU A 163 -11.54 -13.95 -1.42
C GLU A 163 -10.75 -12.90 -0.64
N GLN A 164 -10.83 -11.62 -1.03
CA GLN A 164 -10.21 -10.53 -0.27
C GLN A 164 -10.79 -10.45 1.17
N LEU A 165 -12.11 -10.54 1.32
CA LEU A 165 -12.73 -10.54 2.64
C LEU A 165 -12.34 -11.78 3.47
N LEU A 166 -12.14 -12.93 2.85
CA LEU A 166 -11.57 -14.11 3.53
C LEU A 166 -10.10 -13.92 3.91
N HIS A 167 -9.32 -13.15 3.16
CA HIS A 167 -7.96 -12.76 3.56
C HIS A 167 -7.99 -11.96 4.86
N ALA A 168 -8.81 -10.91 4.93
CA ALA A 168 -8.99 -10.14 6.15
C ALA A 168 -9.52 -11.00 7.30
N TYR A 169 -10.49 -11.88 7.03
CA TYR A 169 -11.01 -12.82 8.02
C TYR A 169 -9.88 -13.67 8.63
N ASN A 170 -9.01 -14.21 7.77
CA ASN A 170 -7.89 -15.03 8.19
C ASN A 170 -6.80 -14.24 8.91
N ALA A 171 -6.54 -12.99 8.52
CA ALA A 171 -5.62 -12.10 9.22
C ALA A 171 -6.11 -11.79 10.65
N PHE A 172 -7.42 -11.65 10.84
CA PHE A 172 -7.99 -11.27 12.13
C PHE A 172 -8.29 -12.46 13.06
N LYS A 173 -8.53 -13.67 12.54
CA LYS A 173 -9.11 -14.78 13.33
C LYS A 173 -8.30 -15.19 14.57
N THR A 174 -6.99 -15.02 14.56
CA THR A 174 -6.06 -15.41 15.65
C THR A 174 -5.45 -14.23 16.39
N THR A 175 -5.89 -12.99 16.09
CA THR A 175 -5.33 -11.77 16.67
C THR A 175 -6.38 -11.03 17.49
N ASP A 176 -5.97 -9.96 18.18
CA ASP A 176 -6.89 -9.10 18.92
C ASP A 176 -7.94 -8.42 18.01
N CYS A 177 -7.69 -8.42 16.69
CA CYS A 177 -8.63 -7.95 15.68
C CYS A 177 -9.77 -8.93 15.40
N ALA A 178 -9.82 -10.12 16.01
CA ALA A 178 -10.89 -11.10 15.80
C ALA A 178 -12.30 -10.55 16.04
N VAL A 179 -12.42 -9.52 16.89
CA VAL A 179 -13.67 -8.79 17.12
C VAL A 179 -14.20 -8.11 15.85
N LEU A 180 -13.32 -7.60 14.98
CA LEU A 180 -13.68 -6.98 13.70
C LEU A 180 -14.26 -8.00 12.71
N ASN A 181 -13.92 -9.28 12.84
CA ASN A 181 -14.60 -10.32 12.08
C ASN A 181 -16.08 -10.41 12.43
N HIS A 182 -16.42 -10.23 13.71
CA HIS A 182 -17.80 -10.35 14.16
C HIS A 182 -18.66 -9.16 13.71
N TYR A 183 -18.11 -7.94 13.78
CA TYR A 183 -18.87 -6.71 13.53
C TYR A 183 -18.81 -6.19 12.09
N PHE A 184 -17.74 -6.52 11.34
CA PHE A 184 -17.55 -5.99 9.99
C PHE A 184 -17.36 -7.09 8.97
N ILE A 185 -16.26 -7.85 9.04
CA ILE A 185 -15.84 -8.70 7.92
C ILE A 185 -16.88 -9.77 7.57
N LYS A 186 -17.46 -10.45 8.57
CA LYS A 186 -18.51 -11.45 8.29
C LYS A 186 -19.77 -10.82 7.69
N ASP A 187 -20.13 -9.60 8.09
CA ASP A 187 -21.31 -8.92 7.55
C ASP A 187 -21.05 -8.41 6.12
N PHE A 188 -19.82 -7.97 5.80
CA PHE A 188 -19.42 -7.70 4.41
C PHE A 188 -19.35 -8.96 3.54
N ILE A 189 -18.95 -10.13 4.09
CA ILE A 189 -19.04 -11.41 3.37
C ILE A 189 -20.49 -11.75 3.04
N ARG A 190 -21.41 -11.56 3.99
CA ARG A 190 -22.85 -11.76 3.76
C ARG A 190 -23.40 -10.79 2.73
N TYR A 191 -23.02 -9.52 2.81
CA TYR A 191 -23.39 -8.50 1.83
C TYR A 191 -22.88 -8.88 0.43
N ALA A 192 -21.60 -9.24 0.28
CA ALA A 192 -21.02 -9.70 -0.97
C ALA A 192 -21.74 -10.93 -1.57
N GLU A 193 -22.25 -11.84 -0.72
CA GLU A 193 -22.97 -13.03 -1.14
C GLU A 193 -24.45 -12.79 -1.47
N LEU A 194 -25.14 -11.93 -0.72
CA LEU A 194 -26.60 -11.86 -0.72
C LEU A 194 -27.18 -10.57 -1.31
N GLY A 195 -26.47 -9.45 -1.22
CA GLY A 195 -27.03 -8.12 -1.42
C GLY A 195 -26.12 -7.12 -2.13
N LEU A 196 -24.99 -7.59 -2.69
CA LEU A 196 -24.06 -6.72 -3.39
C LEU A 196 -24.73 -6.09 -4.60
N ASP A 197 -24.80 -4.76 -4.61
CA ASP A 197 -25.20 -4.01 -5.79
C ASP A 197 -23.99 -3.84 -6.71
N THR A 198 -23.91 -4.70 -7.72
CA THR A 198 -22.82 -4.66 -8.69
C THR A 198 -22.90 -3.47 -9.63
N GLU A 199 -24.09 -2.93 -9.88
CA GLU A 199 -24.26 -1.79 -10.77
C GLU A 199 -23.77 -0.52 -10.08
N ALA A 200 -24.20 -0.28 -8.83
CA ALA A 200 -23.70 0.83 -8.02
C ALA A 200 -22.18 0.72 -7.79
N LEU A 201 -21.66 -0.48 -7.50
CA LEU A 201 -20.21 -0.70 -7.34
C LEU A 201 -19.41 -0.34 -8.60
N GLN A 202 -19.93 -0.62 -9.79
CA GLN A 202 -19.29 -0.26 -11.06
C GLN A 202 -19.33 1.26 -11.34
N GLN A 203 -20.34 1.95 -10.81
CA GLN A 203 -20.46 3.40 -10.92
C GLN A 203 -19.51 4.15 -9.97
N CYS A 204 -18.97 3.48 -8.93
CA CYS A 204 -17.94 4.03 -8.06
C CYS A 204 -16.63 4.25 -8.84
N ALA A 205 -16.46 5.45 -9.41
CA ALA A 205 -15.23 5.84 -10.09
C ALA A 205 -14.13 6.13 -9.06
N LEU A 206 -13.16 5.22 -8.92
CA LEU A 206 -12.03 5.37 -7.97
C LEU A 206 -10.88 6.25 -8.50
N ASN A 207 -11.17 7.22 -9.37
CA ASN A 207 -10.13 8.03 -10.00
C ASN A 207 -9.88 9.35 -9.25
N GLU A 208 -8.69 9.91 -9.42
CA GLU A 208 -8.38 11.34 -9.23
C GLU A 208 -8.23 11.90 -7.80
N VAL A 209 -7.51 11.20 -6.92
CA VAL A 209 -7.04 11.82 -5.65
C VAL A 209 -5.53 11.68 -5.43
N HIS A 210 -4.86 10.83 -6.21
CA HIS A 210 -3.42 10.56 -6.02
C HIS A 210 -2.54 11.82 -6.05
N GLN A 211 -2.89 12.80 -6.90
CA GLN A 211 -2.12 14.04 -7.04
C GLN A 211 -2.38 15.04 -5.91
N ASP A 212 -3.46 14.86 -5.13
CA ASP A 212 -3.74 15.73 -3.99
C ASP A 212 -2.65 15.59 -2.92
N SER A 213 -2.33 16.69 -2.25
CA SER A 213 -1.50 16.64 -1.06
C SER A 213 -2.18 15.84 0.05
N LEU A 214 -1.38 15.09 0.82
CA LEU A 214 -1.79 14.40 2.03
C LEU A 214 -2.14 15.36 3.17
N GLY A 215 -1.79 16.65 3.03
CA GLY A 215 -2.04 17.69 4.02
C GLY A 215 -1.05 17.68 5.18
N PHE A 216 0.13 17.05 5.01
CA PHE A 216 1.16 16.97 6.05
C PHE A 216 2.39 17.84 5.77
N GLY A 217 2.45 18.50 4.61
CA GLY A 217 3.65 19.19 4.15
C GLY A 217 4.74 18.21 3.69
N GLU A 218 4.33 17.03 3.26
CA GLU A 218 5.17 15.90 2.85
C GLU A 218 6.19 16.28 1.77
N ASP A 219 5.80 17.10 0.78
CA ASP A 219 6.69 17.51 -0.31
C ASP A 219 7.87 18.33 0.20
N VAL A 220 7.62 19.25 1.15
CA VAL A 220 8.65 20.10 1.75
C VAL A 220 9.64 19.25 2.55
N LEU A 221 9.15 18.22 3.24
CA LEU A 221 9.97 17.30 4.04
C LEU A 221 10.86 16.44 3.15
N VAL A 222 10.31 15.88 2.07
CA VAL A 222 11.06 15.11 1.07
C VAL A 222 12.15 15.97 0.44
N GLN A 223 11.80 17.17 -0.04
CA GLN A 223 12.76 18.09 -0.64
C GLN A 223 13.87 18.50 0.33
N LYS A 224 13.54 18.69 1.62
CA LYS A 224 14.54 18.99 2.64
C LYS A 224 15.51 17.82 2.82
N MET A 225 15.01 16.60 2.98
CA MET A 225 15.86 15.41 3.17
C MET A 225 16.77 15.18 1.96
N LEU A 226 16.27 15.35 0.73
CA LEU A 226 17.07 15.25 -0.49
C LEU A 226 18.24 16.25 -0.49
N ARG A 227 17.98 17.51 -0.12
CA ARG A 227 19.05 18.52 -0.01
C ARG A 227 20.07 18.19 1.06
N ASP A 228 19.61 17.70 2.22
CA ASP A 228 20.49 17.36 3.34
C ASP A 228 21.45 16.21 2.96
N ILE A 229 20.96 15.19 2.23
CA ILE A 229 21.78 14.07 1.72
C ILE A 229 22.83 14.58 0.72
N MET A 230 22.43 15.40 -0.25
CA MET A 230 23.35 15.96 -1.25
C MET A 230 24.44 16.86 -0.61
N ALA A 231 24.07 17.68 0.37
CA ALA A 231 24.99 18.59 1.04
C ALA A 231 26.02 17.87 1.94
N GLN A 232 25.65 16.72 2.53
CA GLN A 232 26.58 15.89 3.30
C GLN A 232 27.66 15.28 2.40
N GLU A 233 27.28 14.78 1.22
CA GLU A 233 28.21 14.18 0.27
C GLU A 233 29.19 15.20 -0.35
N GLU A 234 28.78 16.46 -0.55
CA GLU A 234 29.70 17.53 -0.97
C GLU A 234 30.76 17.85 0.10
N SER A 235 30.43 17.71 1.38
CA SER A 235 31.35 17.98 2.50
C SER A 235 32.37 16.86 2.78
N ASP A 236 32.04 15.62 2.41
CA ASP A 236 32.92 14.45 2.57
C ASP A 236 33.90 14.26 1.38
N SER A 237 33.79 15.08 0.33
CA SER A 237 34.67 15.03 -0.86
C SER A 237 35.92 15.92 -0.78
N THR A 238 36.17 16.60 0.35
CA THR A 238 37.31 17.52 0.52
C THR A 238 38.13 17.20 1.76
N ASP A 239 38.79 16.04 1.79
CA ASP A 239 40.05 15.89 2.54
C ASP A 239 40.85 14.67 2.03
N SER A 240 41.45 14.81 0.84
CA SER A 240 42.60 14.00 0.46
C SER A 240 43.78 14.95 0.33
N ASP A 241 44.28 15.42 1.47
CA ASP A 241 45.56 16.12 1.55
C ASP A 241 46.64 15.26 0.89
N ASP A 242 47.23 15.85 -0.15
CA ASP A 242 48.43 15.44 -0.87
C ASP A 242 49.56 15.06 0.10
N TYR A 243 49.97 13.79 0.06
CA TYR A 243 51.32 13.41 0.48
C TYR A 243 52.16 13.21 -0.77
N GLU A 244 52.70 14.32 -1.29
CA GLU A 244 53.86 14.31 -2.18
C GLU A 244 55.05 13.69 -1.43
N SER A 245 55.50 12.50 -1.87
CA SER A 245 56.86 12.06 -1.62
C SER A 245 57.35 11.09 -2.70
N THR A 246 58.32 11.62 -3.45
CA THR A 246 59.14 11.10 -4.54
C THR A 246 59.85 9.76 -4.31
N ASP A 247 59.88 9.00 -5.43
CA ASP A 247 61.02 8.28 -6.05
C ASP A 247 61.37 6.81 -5.74
N GLU A 248 61.18 6.02 -6.82
CA GLU A 248 62.10 5.03 -7.45
C GLU A 248 62.20 3.61 -6.86
N SER A 249 61.70 2.62 -7.63
CA SER A 249 62.51 1.54 -8.23
C SER A 249 61.68 0.56 -9.06
N ASP A 250 62.20 0.25 -10.25
CA ASP A 250 61.77 -0.70 -11.28
C ASP A 250 61.34 -2.11 -10.78
N SER A 251 60.34 -2.72 -11.43
CA SER A 251 60.56 -3.73 -12.50
C SER A 251 59.33 -4.61 -12.76
N ASP A 252 59.12 -4.84 -14.06
CA ASP A 252 58.48 -5.96 -14.75
C ASP A 252 56.95 -6.01 -14.96
N SER A 253 56.66 -5.75 -16.23
CA SER A 253 55.44 -6.00 -17.00
C SER A 253 55.17 -7.49 -17.17
N GLU A 254 53.96 -7.94 -16.82
CA GLU A 254 53.25 -8.97 -17.59
C GLU A 254 51.77 -8.60 -17.67
N SER A 255 51.29 -8.51 -18.91
CA SER A 255 49.96 -8.09 -19.31
C SER A 255 48.90 -9.15 -19.01
N ILE A 256 47.85 -8.80 -18.27
CA ILE A 256 46.58 -9.53 -18.31
C ILE A 256 45.44 -8.54 -18.42
N ALA A 257 44.73 -8.63 -19.55
CA ALA A 257 43.52 -7.89 -19.85
C ALA A 257 42.34 -8.43 -19.03
N SER A 258 41.70 -7.57 -18.25
CA SER A 258 40.28 -7.64 -17.91
C SER A 258 39.85 -6.30 -17.31
N VAL A 259 39.40 -5.38 -18.17
CA VAL A 259 38.66 -4.20 -17.74
C VAL A 259 37.25 -4.67 -17.40
N ASP A 260 37.07 -5.10 -16.15
CA ASP A 260 35.73 -5.10 -15.55
C ASP A 260 35.37 -3.64 -15.28
N GLN A 261 34.43 -3.13 -16.08
CA GLN A 261 33.66 -1.94 -15.73
C GLN A 261 32.82 -2.28 -14.50
N LEU A 262 33.40 -2.10 -13.32
CA LEU A 262 32.63 -1.90 -12.10
C LEU A 262 31.95 -0.53 -12.23
N SER A 263 30.75 -0.54 -12.82
CA SER A 263 29.81 0.55 -12.69
C SER A 263 29.57 0.76 -11.21
N ASN A 264 30.00 1.92 -10.70
CA ASN A 264 29.84 2.26 -9.30
C ASN A 264 28.33 2.34 -9.03
N PRO A 265 27.72 1.46 -8.21
CA PRO A 265 26.27 1.44 -8.02
C PRO A 265 25.73 2.77 -7.46
N ASN A 266 26.61 3.55 -6.81
CA ASN A 266 26.31 4.88 -6.26
C ASN A 266 26.10 5.94 -7.35
N GLU A 267 26.73 5.82 -8.53
CA GLU A 267 26.60 6.81 -9.62
C GLU A 267 25.18 6.78 -10.22
N ASN A 268 24.58 5.59 -10.31
CA ASN A 268 23.20 5.39 -10.78
C ASN A 268 22.16 5.90 -9.75
N VAL A 269 22.49 5.85 -8.46
CA VAL A 269 21.65 6.44 -7.40
C VAL A 269 21.71 7.97 -7.47
N LEU A 270 22.90 8.54 -7.62
CA LEU A 270 23.09 9.99 -7.72
C LEU A 270 22.36 10.58 -8.95
N GLU A 271 22.48 9.93 -10.11
CA GLU A 271 21.78 10.35 -11.33
C GLU A 271 20.26 10.28 -11.15
N LYS A 272 19.74 9.23 -10.49
CA LYS A 272 18.31 9.14 -10.14
C LYS A 272 17.87 10.25 -9.17
N LEU A 273 18.69 10.58 -8.16
CA LEU A 273 18.40 11.64 -7.20
C LEU A 273 18.45 13.04 -7.85
N MET A 274 19.41 13.28 -8.75
CA MET A 274 19.51 14.55 -9.50
C MET A 274 18.32 14.74 -10.45
N ASN A 275 17.84 13.68 -11.10
CA ASN A 275 16.68 13.74 -12.00
C ASN A 275 15.35 14.05 -11.28
N LEU A 276 15.23 13.72 -9.99
CA LEU A 276 14.05 14.08 -9.17
C LEU A 276 13.94 15.60 -8.95
N ASN A 277 15.06 16.32 -8.86
CA ASN A 277 15.09 17.78 -8.68
C ASN A 277 14.67 18.55 -9.96
N LEU A 278 14.80 17.94 -11.13
CA LEU A 278 14.46 18.56 -12.42
C LEU A 278 12.97 18.41 -12.80
N SER A 279 12.21 17.61 -12.05
CA SER A 279 10.81 17.27 -12.34
C SER A 279 9.79 17.96 -11.43
N GLY A 280 10.24 18.84 -10.53
CA GLY A 280 9.40 19.62 -9.61
C GLY A 280 9.03 21.00 -10.15
#